data_AF-A0A4Q5UL36-F1
#
_entry.id   AF-A0A4Q5UL36-F1
#
_cell.length_a   1.000
_cell.length_b   1.000
_cell.length_c   1.000
_cell.angle_alpha   90.00
_cell.angle_beta   90.00
_cell.angle_gamma   90.00
#
_symmetry.space_group_name_H-M   'P 1'
#
loop_
_entity.id
_entity.type
_entity.pdbx_description
1 polymer ?
#
loop_
_entity_poly.entity_id
_entity_poly.type
_entity_poly.pdbx_seq_one_letter_code
_entity_poly.pdbx_strand_id
1 'polypeptide(L)'
;EEHEMKQLYKKGFDRLSKAPIFIDDSAALNIFELRAKCRRLKNKHNVGIIIIDYLQLMSGSADRNSNREQEISKISRDLKSLAKELQVPIIALSQLSREVEKRKEGNKMPQLSDLRESGAIEQDADLVMFLYRPEYYEVTSDEFGESNKGETHVKIAKHRNGSLETIKLRALLHIQKFVEEDGTEFGGGFPQGGGNWKPIPGGTNADGGAGMYIQKGSKMNDGAFDDDAPF
;
A
#
# COMPACT_ATOMS: atom_id res chain seq x y z
N GLU A 1 6.23 32.44 19.06
CA GLU A 1 4.75 32.28 18.92
C GLU A 1 4.18 32.72 17.58
N GLU A 2 3.90 34.00 17.30
CA GLU A 2 3.20 34.41 16.06
C GLU A 2 4.02 34.18 14.77
N HIS A 3 5.34 34.37 14.85
CA HIS A 3 6.29 34.09 13.76
C HIS A 3 6.48 32.58 13.49
N GLU A 4 6.43 31.74 14.54
CA GLU A 4 6.53 30.28 14.41
C GLU A 4 5.25 29.69 13.82
N MET A 5 4.08 30.20 14.24
CA MET A 5 2.80 29.87 13.62
C MET A 5 2.80 30.24 12.14
N LYS A 6 3.22 31.46 11.77
CA LYS A 6 3.36 31.83 10.35
C LYS A 6 4.29 30.90 9.57
N GLN A 7 5.38 30.42 10.17
CA GLN A 7 6.28 29.47 9.51
C GLN A 7 5.67 28.06 9.37
N LEU A 8 4.95 27.57 10.37
CA LEU A 8 4.22 26.29 10.32
C LEU A 8 3.13 26.31 9.25
N TYR A 9 2.31 27.36 9.22
CA TYR A 9 1.32 27.57 8.17
C TYR A 9 1.98 27.64 6.78
N LYS A 10 3.03 28.45 6.62
CA LYS A 10 3.64 28.63 5.30
C LYS A 10 4.40 27.40 4.77
N LYS A 11 5.04 26.61 5.65
CA LYS A 11 5.83 25.43 5.22
C LYS A 11 4.98 24.18 5.02
N GLY A 12 4.00 23.93 5.89
CA GLY A 12 3.17 22.72 5.82
C GLY A 12 1.86 22.92 5.04
N PHE A 13 1.11 23.98 5.36
CA PHE A 13 -0.25 24.17 4.85
C PHE A 13 -0.26 24.57 3.37
N ASP A 14 0.59 25.49 2.94
CA ASP A 14 0.63 25.93 1.53
C ASP A 14 0.93 24.78 0.56
N ARG A 15 1.81 23.85 0.96
CA ARG A 15 2.16 22.68 0.15
C ARG A 15 0.98 21.72 0.06
N LEU A 16 0.33 21.43 1.18
CA LEU A 16 -0.80 20.49 1.23
C LEU A 16 -2.04 21.08 0.55
N SER A 17 -2.33 22.36 0.76
CA SER A 17 -3.48 23.06 0.16
C SER A 17 -3.41 23.13 -1.36
N LYS A 18 -2.20 23.11 -1.93
CA LYS A 18 -1.97 23.11 -3.39
C LYS A 18 -1.77 21.70 -3.95
N ALA A 19 -1.68 20.68 -3.09
CA ALA A 19 -1.48 19.32 -3.54
C ALA A 19 -2.75 18.82 -4.26
N PRO A 20 -2.62 18.08 -5.38
CA PRO A 20 -3.75 17.52 -6.12
C PRO A 20 -4.32 16.29 -5.40
N ILE A 21 -4.77 16.48 -4.17
CA ILE A 21 -5.34 15.46 -3.29
C ILE A 21 -6.84 15.72 -3.19
N PHE A 22 -7.62 14.71 -3.54
CA PHE A 22 -9.07 14.73 -3.44
C PHE A 22 -9.49 13.73 -2.38
N ILE A 23 -10.19 14.22 -1.35
CA ILE A 23 -10.69 13.40 -0.24
C ILE A 23 -12.21 13.31 -0.38
N ASP A 24 -12.72 12.10 -0.27
CA ASP A 24 -14.15 11.81 -0.24
C ASP A 24 -14.44 11.01 1.03
N ASP A 25 -15.13 11.63 1.98
CA ASP A 25 -15.45 11.09 3.31
C ASP A 25 -16.88 10.50 3.38
N SER A 26 -17.51 10.27 2.22
CA SER A 26 -18.86 9.70 2.16
C SER A 26 -18.86 8.31 2.83
N ALA A 27 -19.71 8.15 3.85
CA ALA A 27 -19.87 6.86 4.53
C ALA A 27 -20.57 5.83 3.65
N ALA A 28 -20.23 4.55 3.86
CA ALA A 28 -20.92 3.38 3.28
C ALA A 28 -21.04 3.39 1.74
N LEU A 29 -20.02 3.90 1.03
CA LEU A 29 -19.98 3.92 -0.43
C LEU A 29 -20.14 2.51 -1.02
N ASN A 30 -21.11 2.37 -1.92
CA ASN A 30 -21.20 1.16 -2.74
C ASN A 30 -20.20 1.22 -3.91
N ILE A 31 -19.92 0.06 -4.52
CA ILE A 31 -18.93 -0.06 -5.60
C ILE A 31 -19.30 0.74 -6.86
N PHE A 32 -20.60 0.93 -7.14
CA PHE A 32 -21.07 1.69 -8.30
C PHE A 32 -20.81 3.20 -8.13
N GLU A 33 -21.10 3.73 -6.94
CA GLU A 33 -20.80 5.11 -6.57
C GLU A 33 -19.31 5.38 -6.58
N LEU A 34 -18.50 4.47 -6.03
CA LEU A 34 -17.05 4.57 -6.09
C LEU A 34 -16.57 4.65 -7.55
N ARG A 35 -17.02 3.73 -8.41
CA ARG A 35 -16.65 3.73 -9.84
C ARG A 35 -17.04 5.04 -10.53
N ALA A 36 -18.25 5.55 -10.29
CA ALA A 36 -18.71 6.82 -10.87
C ALA A 36 -17.84 8.01 -10.42
N LYS A 37 -17.51 8.07 -9.12
CA LYS A 37 -16.64 9.10 -8.54
C LYS A 37 -15.22 9.03 -9.10
N CYS A 38 -14.62 7.84 -9.15
CA CYS A 38 -13.28 7.63 -9.71
C CYS A 38 -13.21 8.02 -11.18
N ARG A 39 -14.19 7.61 -12.01
CA ARG A 39 -14.27 8.03 -13.44
C ARG A 39 -14.34 9.55 -13.59
N ARG A 40 -15.21 10.20 -12.79
CA ARG A 40 -15.35 11.66 -12.81
C ARG A 40 -14.04 12.36 -12.44
N LEU A 41 -13.36 11.90 -11.39
CA LEU A 41 -12.08 12.44 -10.96
C LEU A 41 -10.97 12.19 -11.99
N LYS A 42 -10.93 11.00 -12.62
CA LYS A 42 -9.99 10.70 -13.70
C LYS A 42 -10.20 11.61 -14.91
N ASN A 43 -11.44 11.84 -15.32
CA ASN A 43 -11.73 12.71 -16.47
C ASN A 43 -11.44 14.19 -16.18
N LYS A 44 -11.76 14.67 -14.97
CA LYS A 44 -11.62 16.09 -14.63
C LYS A 44 -10.21 16.49 -14.19
N HIS A 45 -9.51 15.59 -13.51
CA HIS A 45 -8.25 15.89 -12.83
C HIS A 45 -7.11 14.93 -13.16
N ASN A 46 -7.36 13.93 -14.02
CA ASN A 46 -6.38 12.90 -14.40
C ASN A 46 -5.67 12.23 -13.21
N VAL A 47 -6.45 11.78 -12.21
CA VAL A 47 -5.90 11.13 -11.02
C VAL A 47 -4.93 9.98 -11.37
N GLY A 48 -3.81 9.94 -10.65
CA GLY A 48 -2.72 8.98 -10.87
C GLY A 48 -2.67 7.82 -9.86
N ILE A 49 -3.40 7.93 -8.75
CA ILE A 49 -3.52 6.89 -7.72
C ILE A 49 -4.86 7.01 -7.01
N ILE A 50 -5.41 5.88 -6.59
CA ILE A 50 -6.62 5.80 -5.77
C ILE A 50 -6.28 5.04 -4.49
N ILE A 51 -6.65 5.58 -3.33
CA ILE A 51 -6.46 4.94 -2.03
C ILE A 51 -7.85 4.75 -1.40
N ILE A 52 -8.13 3.54 -0.91
CA ILE A 52 -9.42 3.17 -0.29
C ILE A 52 -9.15 2.71 1.14
N ASP A 53 -9.72 3.43 2.10
CA ASP A 53 -9.67 3.12 3.54
C ASP A 53 -11.10 2.87 4.07
N TYR A 54 -11.51 1.64 4.33
CA TYR A 54 -10.91 0.35 3.98
C TYR A 54 -11.99 -0.56 3.36
N LEU A 55 -11.61 -1.64 2.67
CA LEU A 55 -12.51 -2.44 1.83
C LEU A 55 -13.81 -2.89 2.52
N GLN A 56 -13.71 -3.24 3.80
CA GLN A 56 -14.83 -3.76 4.56
C GLN A 56 -15.87 -2.68 4.93
N LEU A 57 -15.62 -1.39 4.72
CA LEU A 57 -16.66 -0.35 4.85
C LEU A 57 -17.53 -0.23 3.60
N MET A 58 -17.15 -0.87 2.50
CA MET A 58 -17.96 -0.89 1.29
C MET A 58 -19.13 -1.86 1.47
N SER A 59 -20.32 -1.41 1.10
CA SER A 59 -21.51 -2.25 1.01
C SER A 59 -21.65 -2.78 -0.42
N GLY A 60 -21.64 -4.10 -0.55
CA GLY A 60 -22.25 -4.83 -1.64
C GLY A 60 -23.75 -4.89 -1.39
N SER A 61 -24.51 -4.83 -2.48
CA SER A 61 -25.97 -4.90 -2.59
C SER A 61 -26.73 -5.39 -1.35
N ALA A 62 -27.80 -4.67 -1.00
CA ALA A 62 -28.65 -4.76 0.20
C ALA A 62 -29.31 -6.13 0.54
N ASP A 63 -28.84 -7.24 -0.02
CA ASP A 63 -29.28 -8.58 0.33
C ASP A 63 -28.75 -8.98 1.71
N ARG A 64 -29.65 -8.92 2.69
CA ARG A 64 -29.45 -9.34 4.09
C ARG A 64 -28.98 -10.79 4.28
N ASN A 65 -28.93 -11.59 3.21
CA ASN A 65 -28.50 -12.98 3.20
C ASN A 65 -27.22 -13.25 2.39
N SER A 66 -26.56 -12.21 1.87
CA SER A 66 -25.32 -12.43 1.11
C SER A 66 -24.16 -12.82 2.04
N ASN A 67 -23.44 -13.88 1.68
CA ASN A 67 -22.25 -14.29 2.41
C ASN A 67 -21.20 -13.17 2.23
N ARG A 68 -20.74 -12.60 3.35
CA ARG A 68 -19.75 -11.52 3.38
C ARG A 68 -18.50 -11.82 2.55
N GLU A 69 -18.07 -13.09 2.53
CA GLU A 69 -16.95 -13.55 1.70
C GLU A 69 -17.20 -13.33 0.20
N GLN A 70 -18.42 -13.60 -0.28
CA GLN A 70 -18.79 -13.40 -1.68
C GLN A 70 -18.85 -11.91 -2.03
N GLU A 71 -19.32 -11.09 -1.10
CA GLU A 71 -19.38 -9.64 -1.23
C GLU A 71 -17.98 -9.05 -1.40
N ILE A 72 -17.05 -9.41 -0.51
CA ILE A 72 -15.66 -8.96 -0.58
C ILE A 72 -14.99 -9.49 -1.85
N SER A 73 -15.29 -10.73 -2.23
CA SER A 73 -14.81 -11.29 -3.49
C SER A 73 -15.28 -10.52 -4.72
N LYS A 74 -16.52 -10.03 -4.71
CA LYS A 74 -17.06 -9.18 -5.78
C LYS A 74 -16.37 -7.82 -5.79
N ILE A 75 -16.24 -7.18 -4.62
CA ILE A 75 -15.57 -5.88 -4.48
C ILE A 75 -14.13 -5.96 -5.01
N SER A 76 -13.38 -6.99 -4.63
CA SER A 76 -12.01 -7.24 -5.11
C SER A 76 -11.91 -7.28 -6.64
N ARG A 77 -12.75 -8.07 -7.29
CA ARG A 77 -12.80 -8.17 -8.77
C ARG A 77 -13.22 -6.87 -9.43
N ASP A 78 -14.19 -6.17 -8.85
CA ASP A 78 -14.69 -4.90 -9.39
C ASP A 78 -13.63 -3.79 -9.29
N LEU A 79 -12.85 -3.77 -8.21
CA LEU A 79 -11.71 -2.88 -8.04
C LEU A 79 -10.58 -3.20 -9.01
N LYS A 80 -10.25 -4.49 -9.21
CA LYS A 80 -9.26 -4.88 -10.23
C LYS A 80 -9.69 -4.45 -11.63
N SER A 81 -10.97 -4.60 -11.94
CA SER A 81 -11.54 -4.14 -13.21
C SER A 81 -11.48 -2.62 -13.34
N LEU A 82 -11.80 -1.89 -12.27
CA LEU A 82 -11.71 -0.42 -12.23
C LEU A 82 -10.27 0.07 -12.42
N ALA A 83 -9.29 -0.58 -11.79
CA ALA A 83 -7.88 -0.25 -11.93
C ALA A 83 -7.40 -0.40 -13.38
N LYS A 84 -7.80 -1.48 -14.05
CA LYS A 84 -7.49 -1.73 -15.47
C LYS A 84 -8.20 -0.74 -16.39
N GLU A 85 -9.47 -0.46 -16.12
CA GLU A 85 -10.29 0.46 -16.92
C GLU A 85 -9.73 1.88 -16.88
N LEU A 86 -9.41 2.38 -15.68
CA LEU A 86 -8.87 3.73 -15.50
C LEU A 86 -7.38 3.82 -15.78
N GLN A 87 -6.69 2.68 -15.91
CA GLN A 87 -5.23 2.56 -15.96
C GLN A 87 -4.56 3.30 -14.79
N VAL A 88 -5.10 3.10 -13.58
CA VAL A 88 -4.64 3.78 -12.36
C VAL A 88 -4.40 2.74 -11.26
N PRO A 89 -3.27 2.78 -10.55
CA PRO A 89 -3.04 1.92 -9.39
C PRO A 89 -4.04 2.23 -8.28
N ILE A 90 -4.64 1.17 -7.72
CA ILE A 90 -5.55 1.25 -6.59
C ILE A 90 -4.88 0.57 -5.39
N ILE A 91 -4.70 1.30 -4.30
CA ILE A 91 -4.30 0.77 -2.99
C ILE A 91 -5.56 0.65 -2.15
N ALA A 92 -5.86 -0.56 -1.68
CA ALA A 92 -6.99 -0.79 -0.81
C ALA A 92 -6.49 -1.35 0.52
N LEU A 93 -6.89 -0.72 1.62
CA LEU A 93 -6.62 -1.22 2.95
C LEU A 93 -7.60 -2.35 3.26
N SER A 94 -7.09 -3.43 3.86
CA SER A 94 -7.90 -4.56 4.31
C SER A 94 -7.57 -4.86 5.75
N GLN A 95 -8.61 -5.01 6.57
CA GLN A 95 -8.46 -5.53 7.92
C GLN A 95 -8.21 -7.05 7.88
N LEU A 96 -7.39 -7.52 8.81
CA LEU A 96 -7.10 -8.94 8.98
C LEU A 96 -8.08 -9.58 9.97
N SER A 97 -8.26 -10.89 9.85
CA SER A 97 -9.00 -11.66 10.85
C SER A 97 -8.27 -11.66 12.19
N ARG A 98 -9.01 -11.68 13.30
CA ARG A 98 -8.45 -11.74 14.67
C ARG A 98 -7.72 -13.06 14.96
N GLU A 99 -7.85 -14.06 14.10
CA GLU A 99 -7.12 -15.33 14.22
C GLU A 99 -5.59 -15.15 14.21
N VAL A 100 -5.08 -14.06 13.62
CA VAL A 100 -3.65 -13.71 13.68
C VAL A 100 -3.15 -13.55 15.11
N GLU A 101 -3.99 -13.04 16.01
CA GLU A 101 -3.63 -12.76 17.41
C GLU A 101 -3.63 -14.02 18.28
N LYS A 102 -4.37 -15.05 17.87
CA LYS A 102 -4.48 -16.34 18.58
C LYS A 102 -3.29 -17.27 18.34
N ARG A 103 -2.43 -16.94 17.36
CA ARG A 103 -1.22 -17.74 17.07
C ARG A 103 -0.23 -17.64 18.24
N LYS A 104 0.53 -18.72 18.46
CA LYS A 104 1.57 -18.81 19.50
C LYS A 104 2.57 -17.65 19.39
N GLU A 105 3.13 -17.26 20.53
CA GLU A 105 4.16 -16.22 20.62
C GLU A 105 5.30 -16.48 19.61
N GLY A 106 5.69 -15.45 18.86
CA GLY A 106 6.68 -15.52 17.77
C GLY A 106 6.11 -15.71 16.36
N ASN A 107 4.86 -16.15 16.20
CA ASN A 107 4.23 -16.32 14.87
C ASN A 107 3.02 -15.39 14.66
N LYS A 108 3.16 -14.12 15.03
CA LYS A 108 2.11 -13.09 14.85
C LYS A 108 2.28 -12.26 13.57
N MET A 109 3.30 -12.56 12.77
CA MET A 109 3.50 -12.00 11.43
C MET A 109 2.30 -12.39 10.53
N PRO A 110 1.60 -11.43 9.91
CA PRO A 110 0.53 -11.77 8.99
C PRO A 110 0.99 -12.56 7.75
N GLN A 111 0.07 -13.35 7.25
CA GLN A 111 0.20 -14.30 6.15
C GLN A 111 -1.04 -14.19 5.26
N LEU A 112 -0.95 -14.69 4.02
CA LEU A 112 -2.05 -14.63 3.06
C LEU A 112 -3.31 -15.33 3.59
N SER A 113 -3.15 -16.41 4.36
CA SER A 113 -4.26 -17.09 5.04
C SER A 113 -4.99 -16.24 6.08
N ASP A 114 -4.44 -15.12 6.53
CA ASP A 114 -5.17 -14.21 7.44
C ASP A 114 -6.18 -13.32 6.69
N LEU A 115 -6.09 -13.28 5.36
CA LEU A 115 -7.10 -12.70 4.46
C LEU A 115 -8.24 -13.70 4.16
N ARG A 116 -8.31 -14.85 4.85
CA ARG A 116 -9.16 -16.02 4.51
C ARG A 116 -10.66 -15.76 4.42
N GLU A 117 -11.18 -14.68 5.00
CA GLU A 117 -12.55 -14.21 4.71
C GLU A 117 -12.71 -13.64 3.29
N SER A 118 -11.65 -13.70 2.48
CA SER A 118 -11.49 -12.98 1.23
C SER A 118 -10.42 -13.63 0.33
N GLY A 119 -10.47 -14.96 0.13
CA GLY A 119 -9.53 -15.66 -0.76
C GLY A 119 -9.44 -15.07 -2.17
N ALA A 120 -10.48 -14.39 -2.64
CA ALA A 120 -10.47 -13.62 -3.88
C ALA A 120 -9.53 -12.40 -3.85
N ILE A 121 -9.36 -11.71 -2.71
CA ILE A 121 -8.37 -10.61 -2.58
C ILE A 121 -6.99 -11.15 -2.88
N GLU A 122 -6.62 -12.29 -2.29
CA GLU A 122 -5.34 -12.92 -2.55
C GLU A 122 -5.18 -13.20 -4.04
N GLN A 123 -6.20 -13.72 -4.73
CA GLN A 123 -6.10 -14.06 -6.15
C GLN A 123 -6.02 -12.82 -7.05
N ASP A 124 -6.90 -11.83 -6.85
CA ASP A 124 -7.06 -10.68 -7.74
C ASP A 124 -5.95 -9.64 -7.59
N ALA A 125 -5.41 -9.46 -6.38
CA ALA A 125 -4.38 -8.47 -6.11
C ALA A 125 -3.09 -8.76 -6.90
N ASP A 126 -2.46 -7.71 -7.41
CA ASP A 126 -1.12 -7.82 -8.01
C ASP A 126 -0.02 -7.83 -6.94
N LEU A 127 -0.25 -7.09 -5.85
CA LEU A 127 0.65 -6.90 -4.73
C LEU A 127 -0.13 -7.02 -3.41
N VAL A 128 0.40 -7.76 -2.45
CA VAL A 128 -0.13 -7.83 -1.07
C VAL A 128 1.00 -7.48 -0.11
N MET A 129 0.78 -6.46 0.72
CA MET A 129 1.71 -6.02 1.76
C MET A 129 1.06 -6.13 3.13
N PHE A 130 1.80 -6.64 4.09
CA PHE A 130 1.41 -6.66 5.49
C PHE A 130 2.29 -5.72 6.30
N LEU A 131 1.67 -5.04 7.27
CA LEU A 131 2.37 -4.26 8.28
C LEU A 131 2.45 -5.07 9.56
N TYR A 132 3.62 -5.10 10.18
CA TYR A 132 3.85 -5.76 11.46
C TYR A 132 4.77 -4.92 12.32
N ARG A 133 4.43 -4.83 13.61
CA ARG A 133 5.18 -4.07 14.58
C ARG A 133 5.50 -4.98 15.76
N PRO A 134 6.76 -5.40 15.95
CA PRO A 134 7.16 -6.24 17.08
C PRO A 134 6.73 -5.65 18.44
N GLU A 135 6.91 -4.34 18.61
CA GLU A 135 6.55 -3.58 19.82
C GLU A 135 5.06 -3.73 20.19
N TYR A 136 4.16 -3.85 19.22
CA TYR A 136 2.72 -4.06 19.48
C TYR A 136 2.44 -5.40 20.18
N TYR A 137 3.34 -6.38 20.02
CA TYR A 137 3.24 -7.70 20.61
C TYR A 137 4.22 -7.89 21.79
N GLU A 138 4.67 -6.79 22.39
CA GLU A 138 5.60 -6.79 23.54
C GLU A 138 6.98 -7.43 23.24
N VAL A 139 7.29 -7.64 21.97
CA VAL A 139 8.62 -8.08 21.51
C VAL A 139 9.49 -6.82 21.40
N THR A 140 10.32 -6.57 22.41
CA THR A 140 11.11 -5.33 22.55
C THR A 140 12.59 -5.48 22.22
N SER A 141 13.03 -6.72 21.93
CA SER A 141 14.38 -7.04 21.49
C SER A 141 14.34 -7.94 20.26
N ASP A 142 15.31 -7.76 19.36
CA ASP A 142 15.51 -8.65 18.21
C ASP A 142 16.28 -9.93 18.59
N GLU A 143 16.57 -10.78 17.60
CA GLU A 143 17.32 -12.03 17.78
C GLU A 143 18.73 -11.83 18.34
N PHE A 144 19.29 -10.62 18.23
CA PHE A 144 20.62 -10.24 18.71
C PHE A 144 20.59 -9.50 20.05
N GLY A 145 19.40 -9.29 20.63
CA GLY A 145 19.21 -8.58 21.90
C GLY A 145 19.16 -7.05 21.75
N GLU A 146 19.16 -6.52 20.54
CA GLU A 146 19.07 -5.09 20.26
C GLU A 146 17.63 -4.59 20.36
N SER A 147 17.44 -3.35 20.79
CA SER A 147 16.10 -2.76 20.93
C SER A 147 15.45 -2.54 19.57
N ASN A 148 14.31 -3.19 19.32
CA ASN A 148 13.51 -3.04 18.09
C ASN A 148 12.41 -1.96 18.20
N LYS A 149 12.54 -1.03 19.14
CA LYS A 149 11.52 -0.04 19.44
C LYS A 149 11.23 0.87 18.24
N GLY A 150 9.95 0.96 17.88
CA GLY A 150 9.51 1.72 16.70
C GLY A 150 9.78 1.03 15.36
N GLU A 151 10.35 -0.18 15.34
CA GLU A 151 10.51 -0.97 14.12
C GLU A 151 9.15 -1.37 13.55
N THR A 152 8.99 -1.24 12.24
CA THR A 152 7.81 -1.66 11.48
C THR A 152 8.27 -2.43 10.25
N HIS A 153 7.81 -3.67 10.14
CA HIS A 153 8.07 -4.54 9.00
C HIS A 153 6.94 -4.38 7.98
N VAL A 154 7.31 -4.04 6.74
CA VAL A 154 6.45 -4.06 5.56
C VAL A 154 6.78 -5.33 4.78
N LYS A 155 5.99 -6.38 4.97
CA LYS A 155 6.19 -7.66 4.31
C LYS A 155 5.42 -7.72 2.99
N ILE A 156 6.13 -7.84 1.88
CA ILE A 156 5.59 -8.14 0.56
C ILE A 156 5.28 -9.65 0.52
N ALA A 157 4.02 -10.01 0.77
CA ALA A 157 3.57 -11.40 0.84
C ALA A 157 3.14 -11.97 -0.51
N LYS A 158 2.79 -11.10 -1.47
CA LYS A 158 2.50 -11.46 -2.86
C LYS A 158 3.00 -10.36 -3.77
N HIS A 159 3.66 -10.71 -4.86
CA HIS A 159 4.03 -9.78 -5.92
C HIS A 159 4.03 -10.50 -7.27
N ARG A 160 3.07 -10.16 -8.16
CA ARG A 160 2.93 -10.85 -9.46
C ARG A 160 4.14 -10.69 -10.38
N ASN A 161 4.92 -9.61 -10.24
CA ASN A 161 5.93 -9.20 -11.20
C ASN A 161 7.35 -9.04 -10.58
N GLY A 162 7.71 -9.83 -9.56
CA GLY A 162 8.92 -9.55 -8.75
C GLY A 162 9.00 -10.34 -7.45
N SER A 163 10.00 -10.04 -6.62
CA SER A 163 10.35 -10.80 -5.43
C SER A 163 9.47 -10.49 -4.22
N LEU A 164 9.39 -11.48 -3.33
CA LEU A 164 8.89 -11.29 -1.97
C LEU A 164 10.04 -10.78 -1.10
N GLU A 165 9.76 -9.82 -0.24
CA GLU A 165 10.75 -9.18 0.62
C GLU A 165 10.07 -8.58 1.86
N THR A 166 10.81 -8.45 2.95
CA THR A 166 10.37 -7.72 4.14
C THR A 166 11.23 -6.47 4.29
N ILE A 167 10.61 -5.31 4.13
CA ILE A 167 11.28 -4.02 4.26
C ILE A 167 11.10 -3.53 5.70
N LYS A 168 12.19 -3.13 6.34
CA LYS A 168 12.17 -2.55 7.68
C LYS A 168 12.08 -1.02 7.58
N LEU A 169 11.13 -0.45 8.29
CA LEU A 169 10.94 0.99 8.45
C LEU A 169 10.87 1.31 9.95
N ARG A 170 11.05 2.59 10.28
CA ARG A 170 10.81 3.09 11.64
C ARG A 170 9.55 3.94 11.68
N ALA A 171 8.63 3.61 12.57
CA ALA A 171 7.38 4.33 12.77
C ALA A 171 7.51 5.33 13.92
N LEU A 172 7.49 6.61 13.58
CA LEU A 172 7.40 7.73 14.52
C LEU A 172 5.92 8.00 14.82
N LEU A 173 5.32 7.18 15.69
CA LEU A 173 3.88 7.21 15.96
C LEU A 173 3.37 8.56 16.48
N HIS A 174 4.18 9.28 17.26
CA HIS A 174 3.82 10.59 17.82
C HIS A 174 3.54 11.65 16.74
N ILE A 175 4.02 11.43 15.50
CA ILE A 175 3.74 12.28 14.34
C ILE A 175 3.16 11.49 13.15
N GLN A 176 2.77 10.22 13.35
CA GLN A 176 2.24 9.31 12.32
C GLN A 176 3.11 9.25 11.05
N LYS A 177 4.45 9.20 11.21
CA LYS A 177 5.40 9.20 10.09
C LYS A 177 6.19 7.90 10.04
N PHE A 178 6.27 7.28 8.88
CA PHE A 178 7.27 6.23 8.60
C PHE A 178 8.54 6.89 8.06
N VAL A 179 9.69 6.45 8.55
CA VAL A 179 11.01 6.87 8.08
C VAL A 179 11.83 5.65 7.71
N GLU A 180 12.67 5.80 6.70
CA GLU A 180 13.71 4.83 6.36
C GLU A 180 14.71 4.76 7.53
N GLU A 181 15.23 3.57 7.78
CA GLU A 181 16.27 3.38 8.78
C GLU A 181 17.64 3.59 8.13
N ASP A 182 18.09 4.85 8.11
CA ASP A 182 19.46 5.19 7.74
C ASP A 182 20.41 4.71 8.84
N GLY A 183 20.85 3.44 8.83
CA GLY A 183 21.65 2.99 9.97
C GLY A 183 22.27 1.59 10.03
N THR A 184 22.12 0.70 9.06
CA THR A 184 22.85 -0.59 9.09
C THR A 184 23.89 -0.68 7.98
N GLU A 185 25.15 -0.44 8.33
CA GLU A 185 26.34 -1.02 7.69
C GLU A 185 26.40 -2.56 7.88
N PHE A 186 25.23 -3.22 7.84
CA PHE A 186 25.06 -4.66 7.71
C PHE A 186 24.22 -4.90 6.46
N GLY A 187 24.88 -4.78 5.29
CA GLY A 187 24.52 -5.49 4.05
C GLY A 187 23.06 -5.50 3.59
N GLY A 188 22.26 -4.47 3.91
CA GLY A 188 20.82 -4.46 3.64
C GLY A 188 20.25 -3.09 3.34
N GLY A 189 21.07 -2.11 2.91
CA GLY A 189 20.55 -1.06 2.04
C GLY A 189 19.99 -1.71 0.77
N PHE A 190 18.99 -1.12 0.13
CA PHE A 190 18.55 -1.53 -1.21
C PHE A 190 19.79 -1.88 -2.04
N PRO A 191 19.94 -3.12 -2.55
CA PRO A 191 21.19 -3.55 -3.12
C PRO A 191 21.55 -2.60 -4.26
N GLN A 192 22.62 -1.82 -4.06
CA GLN A 192 23.24 -1.04 -5.12
C GLN A 192 23.83 -1.95 -6.22
N GLY A 193 23.70 -3.27 -6.08
CA GLY A 193 23.84 -4.25 -7.15
C GLY A 193 22.89 -5.43 -6.94
N GLY A 194 21.86 -5.56 -7.79
CA GLY A 194 21.12 -6.81 -7.95
C GLY A 194 19.60 -6.70 -8.16
N GLY A 195 18.96 -5.61 -7.73
CA GLY A 195 17.53 -5.39 -7.92
C GLY A 195 17.19 -4.50 -9.12
N ASN A 196 16.10 -4.79 -9.83
CA ASN A 196 15.57 -3.95 -10.92
C ASN A 196 14.87 -2.65 -10.43
N TRP A 197 15.04 -2.28 -9.16
CA TRP A 197 14.50 -1.06 -8.58
C TRP A 197 15.45 0.09 -8.89
N LYS A 198 14.98 1.07 -9.67
CA LYS A 198 15.74 2.29 -9.94
C LYS A 198 15.06 3.48 -9.27
N PRO A 199 15.83 4.36 -8.59
CA PRO A 199 15.29 5.64 -8.15
C PRO A 199 14.81 6.43 -9.37
N ILE A 200 13.68 7.12 -9.26
CA ILE A 200 13.23 8.03 -10.31
C ILE A 200 14.22 9.21 -10.37
N PRO A 201 14.84 9.50 -11.53
CA PRO A 201 15.66 10.70 -11.67
C PRO A 201 14.80 11.95 -11.42
N GLY A 202 15.13 12.71 -10.37
CA GLY A 202 14.35 13.88 -9.92
C GLY A 202 13.35 13.61 -8.78
N GLY A 203 13.26 12.37 -8.28
CA GLY A 203 12.43 12.00 -7.12
C GLY A 203 13.05 12.34 -5.76
N THR A 204 14.33 12.72 -5.73
CA THR A 204 14.98 13.29 -4.55
C THR A 204 14.63 14.77 -4.48
N ASN A 205 13.61 15.12 -3.69
CA ASN A 205 13.51 16.49 -3.22
C ASN A 205 14.76 16.77 -2.37
N ALA A 206 15.42 17.90 -2.62
CA ALA A 206 16.59 18.39 -1.87
C ALA A 206 16.29 18.67 -0.37
N ASP A 207 15.19 18.17 0.16
CA ASP A 207 14.56 18.52 1.44
C ASP A 207 14.17 17.27 2.27
N GLY A 208 14.84 16.13 2.05
CA GLY A 208 14.71 14.94 2.91
C GLY A 208 13.35 14.21 2.85
N GLY A 209 12.65 14.29 1.72
CA GLY A 209 11.43 13.51 1.48
C GLY A 209 11.73 12.09 1.00
N ALA A 210 10.87 11.13 1.35
CA ALA A 210 10.97 9.73 0.92
C ALA A 210 11.13 9.62 -0.61
N GLY A 211 12.14 8.88 -1.05
CA GLY A 211 12.45 8.69 -2.46
C GLY A 211 11.35 7.87 -3.14
N MET A 212 10.88 8.33 -4.31
CA MET A 212 10.01 7.53 -5.15
C MET A 212 10.87 6.56 -5.98
N TYR A 213 10.62 5.26 -5.82
CA TYR A 213 11.29 4.21 -6.58
C TYR A 213 10.31 3.57 -7.56
N ILE A 214 10.77 3.32 -8.80
CA ILE A 214 10.01 2.57 -9.80
C ILE A 214 10.82 1.33 -10.16
N GLN A 215 10.20 0.17 -10.06
CA GLN A 215 10.70 -1.02 -10.73
C GLN A 215 10.44 -0.86 -12.23
N LYS A 216 11.50 -0.75 -13.04
CA LYS A 216 11.36 -0.68 -14.49
C LYS A 216 10.81 -2.03 -14.98
N GLY A 217 9.70 -2.01 -15.70
CA GLY A 217 9.16 -3.20 -16.36
C GLY A 217 10.20 -3.84 -17.28
N SER A 218 10.13 -5.17 -17.43
CA SER A 218 11.00 -5.93 -18.32
C SER A 218 10.92 -5.37 -19.75
N LYS A 219 12.07 -5.29 -20.44
CA LYS A 219 12.20 -4.87 -21.85
C LYS A 219 11.39 -5.69 -22.87
N MET A 220 10.66 -6.71 -22.43
CA MET A 220 9.72 -7.48 -23.26
C MET A 220 8.40 -6.73 -23.52
N ASN A 221 8.12 -5.63 -22.80
CA ASN A 221 6.87 -4.86 -23.00
C ASN A 221 6.95 -3.82 -24.14
N ASP A 222 8.13 -3.61 -24.73
CA ASP A 222 8.35 -2.63 -25.83
C ASP A 222 8.54 -3.32 -27.20
N GLY A 223 8.29 -4.64 -27.29
CA GLY A 223 8.26 -5.35 -28.56
C GLY A 223 6.90 -5.15 -29.24
N ALA A 224 6.90 -4.60 -30.45
CA ALA A 224 5.73 -4.68 -31.32
C ALA A 224 5.30 -6.15 -31.42
N PHE A 225 4.03 -6.43 -31.13
CA PHE A 225 3.44 -7.74 -31.37
C PHE A 225 3.47 -7.97 -32.88
N ASP A 226 4.31 -8.91 -33.31
CA ASP A 226 4.25 -9.45 -34.66
C ASP A 226 3.11 -10.48 -34.65
N ASP A 227 2.03 -10.20 -35.40
CA ASP A 227 0.78 -10.98 -35.42
C ASP A 227 0.92 -12.36 -36.11
N ASP A 228 2.15 -12.84 -36.32
CA ASP A 228 2.47 -14.02 -37.13
C ASP A 228 3.28 -15.11 -36.36
N ALA A 229 3.00 -15.31 -35.07
CA ALA A 229 3.49 -16.48 -34.35
C ALA A 229 2.35 -17.50 -34.12
N PRO A 230 2.40 -18.71 -34.70
CA PRO A 230 1.47 -19.76 -34.35
C PRO A 230 1.91 -20.37 -33.02
N PHE A 231 1.01 -20.42 -32.04
CA PHE A 231 0.79 -21.42 -30.97
C PHE A 231 0.02 -20.77 -29.81
#